data_AF-A0A917HQN2-F1
#
_entry.id   AF-A0A917HQN2-F1
#
_cell.length_a   1.000
_cell.length_b   1.000
_cell.length_c   1.000
_cell.angle_alpha   90.00
_cell.angle_beta   90.00
_cell.angle_gamma   90.00
#
_symmetry.space_group_name_H-M   'P 1'
#
loop_
_entity.id
_entity.type
_entity.pdbx_description
1 polymer ?
#
loop_
_entity_poly.entity_id
_entity_poly.type
_entity_poly.pdbx_seq_one_letter_code
_entity_poly.pdbx_strand_id
1 'polypeptide(L)' 'MHLRSLKKTRKNVSLHDPIGTDKEGNEITLIDILGTEADDVVDRVQLKIANELGISGLRSGR' A
#
# COMPACT_ATOMS: atom_id res chain seq x y z
N MET A 1 -20.32 4.09 -29.12
CA MET A 1 -19.77 3.26 -28.03
C MET A 1 -19.64 4.05 -26.71
N HIS A 2 -20.73 4.56 -26.15
CA HIS A 2 -20.66 5.41 -24.94
C HIS A 2 -20.98 4.61 -23.66
N LEU A 3 -22.00 3.75 -23.73
CA LEU A 3 -22.51 2.97 -22.59
C LEU A 3 -21.53 1.92 -22.04
N ARG A 4 -20.70 1.28 -22.88
CA ARG A 4 -19.65 0.34 -22.41
C ARG A 4 -18.48 1.07 -21.73
N SER A 5 -18.20 2.31 -22.12
CA SER A 5 -17.14 3.12 -21.50
C SER A 5 -17.52 3.51 -20.07
N LEU A 6 -18.77 3.91 -19.85
CA LEU A 6 -19.29 4.27 -18.52
C LEU A 6 -19.24 3.12 -17.50
N LYS A 7 -19.41 1.86 -17.95
CA LYS A 7 -19.35 0.68 -17.07
C LYS A 7 -17.93 0.41 -16.54
N LYS A 8 -16.89 0.82 -17.27
CA LYS A 8 -15.49 0.72 -16.80
C LYS A 8 -15.13 1.82 -15.80
N THR A 9 -15.74 3.00 -15.88
CA THR A 9 -15.44 4.13 -14.98
C THR A 9 -16.08 4.04 -13.59
N ARG A 10 -17.10 3.17 -13.40
CA ARG A 10 -17.81 3.00 -12.11
C ARG A 10 -16.94 2.51 -10.93
N LYS A 11 -15.64 2.27 -11.13
CA LYS A 11 -14.73 1.76 -10.09
C LYS A 11 -13.49 2.63 -9.88
N ASN A 12 -13.44 3.84 -10.44
CA ASN A 12 -12.39 4.79 -10.07
C ASN A 12 -12.73 5.36 -8.69
N VAL A 13 -12.03 4.87 -7.67
CA VAL A 13 -12.07 5.37 -6.29
C VAL A 13 -10.68 5.89 -5.99
N SER A 14 -10.57 7.12 -5.48
CA SER A 14 -9.27 7.65 -5.06
C SER A 14 -8.94 7.10 -3.67
N LEU A 15 -7.66 6.76 -3.46
CA LEU A 15 -7.18 6.25 -2.17
C LEU A 15 -7.25 7.31 -1.06
N HIS A 16 -7.25 8.59 -1.46
CA HIS A 16 -7.33 9.72 -0.56
C HIS A 16 -8.77 10.16 -0.26
N ASP A 17 -9.77 9.54 -0.90
CA ASP A 17 -11.16 9.86 -0.59
C ASP A 17 -11.53 9.27 0.79
N PRO A 18 -12.23 10.04 1.66
CA PRO A 18 -12.73 9.52 2.91
C PRO A 18 -13.81 8.48 2.66
N ILE A 19 -13.74 7.37 3.39
CA ILE A 19 -14.67 6.23 3.30
C ILE A 19 -15.60 6.13 4.49
N GLY A 20 -15.36 6.93 5.53
CA GLY A 20 -16.16 6.94 6.75
C GLY A 20 -15.50 7.76 7.83
N THR A 21 -16.00 7.60 9.05
CA THR A 21 -15.56 8.34 10.22
C THR A 21 -15.38 7.36 11.38
N ASP A 22 -14.33 7.55 12.18
CA ASP A 22 -14.12 6.76 13.39
C ASP A 22 -15.11 7.14 14.51
N LYS A 23 -14.95 6.56 15.70
CA LYS A 23 -15.81 6.85 16.87
C LYS A 23 -15.58 8.25 17.46
N GLU A 24 -14.47 8.88 17.12
CA GLU A 24 -14.04 10.19 17.64
C GLU A 24 -14.37 11.32 16.66
N GLY A 25 -14.82 10.99 15.44
CA GLY A 25 -15.19 11.96 14.42
C GLY A 25 -14.10 12.23 13.39
N ASN A 26 -12.98 11.50 13.41
CA ASN A 26 -11.92 11.65 12.42
C ASN A 26 -12.27 10.90 11.13
N GLU A 27 -11.95 11.50 9.99
CA GLU A 27 -12.14 10.87 8.69
C GLU A 27 -11.17 9.69 8.51
N ILE A 28 -11.71 8.55 8.08
CA ILE A 28 -10.93 7.39 7.67
C ILE A 28 -10.91 7.40 6.15
N THR A 29 -9.74 7.28 5.55
CA THR A 29 -9.55 7.19 4.10
C THR A 29 -9.22 5.77 3.66
N LEU A 30 -9.36 5.48 2.37
CA LEU A 30 -9.05 4.14 1.83
C LEU A 30 -7.56 3.79 1.99
N ILE A 31 -6.67 4.79 1.96
CA ILE A 31 -5.22 4.61 2.16
C ILE A 31 -4.89 4.20 3.59
N ASP A 32 -5.68 4.58 4.60
CA ASP A 32 -5.44 4.16 5.98
C ASP A 32 -5.69 2.66 6.19
N ILE A 33 -6.54 2.05 5.36
CA ILE A 33 -6.91 0.63 5.43
C ILE A 33 -6.08 -0.23 4.48
N LEU A 34 -5.86 0.26 3.25
CA LEU A 34 -5.22 -0.50 2.17
C LEU A 34 -3.76 -0.09 1.93
N GLY A 35 -3.33 1.03 2.50
CA GLY A 35 -1.96 1.52 2.37
C GLY A 35 -0.97 0.59 3.05
N THR A 36 0.22 0.52 2.48
CA THR A 36 1.38 -0.10 3.12
C THR A 36 2.23 0.99 3.73
N GLU A 37 2.97 0.67 4.79
CA GLU A 37 3.89 1.62 5.40
C GLU A 37 4.88 2.14 4.35
N ALA A 38 5.28 3.41 4.51
CA ALA A 38 6.42 3.92 3.76
C ALA A 38 7.59 2.96 4.02
N ASP A 39 8.23 2.51 2.94
CA ASP A 39 9.36 1.58 2.94
C ASP A 39 9.06 0.07 2.98
N ASP A 40 7.81 -0.41 3.16
CA ASP A 40 7.52 -1.87 3.14
C ASP A 40 7.95 -2.53 1.82
N VAL A 41 7.78 -1.83 0.69
CA VAL A 41 8.24 -2.31 -0.62
C VAL A 41 9.76 -2.39 -0.67
N VAL A 42 10.47 -1.39 -0.13
CA VAL A 42 11.94 -1.33 -0.13
C VAL A 42 12.48 -2.46 0.75
N ASP A 43 11.93 -2.62 1.95
CA ASP A 43 12.32 -3.66 2.89
C ASP A 43 12.06 -5.06 2.33
N ARG A 44 10.91 -5.30 1.70
CA ARG A 44 10.60 -6.58 1.06
C ARG A 44 11.56 -6.91 -0.08
N VAL A 45 11.93 -5.92 -0.88
CA VAL A 45 12.89 -6.08 -1.97
C VAL A 45 14.28 -6.36 -1.42
N GLN A 46 14.73 -5.59 -0.43
CA GLN A 46 16.01 -5.79 0.23
C GLN A 46 16.10 -7.17 0.89
N LEU A 47 15.04 -7.61 1.58
CA LEU A 47 14.96 -8.93 2.20
C LEU A 47 15.05 -10.05 1.17
N LYS A 48 14.33 -9.93 0.04
CA LYS A 48 14.42 -10.91 -1.06
C LYS A 48 15.83 -10.99 -1.62
N ILE A 49 16.43 -9.84 -1.93
CA ILE A 49 17.79 -9.77 -2.46
C ILE A 49 18.78 -10.36 -1.46
N ALA A 50 18.66 -10.05 -0.17
CA ALA A 50 19.54 -10.59 0.87
C ALA A 50 19.42 -12.11 1.02
N ASN A 51 18.21 -12.66 0.87
CA ASN A 51 17.97 -14.11 0.89
C ASN A 51 18.54 -14.79 -0.35
N GLU A 52 18.36 -14.22 -1.54
CA GLU A 52 18.89 -14.76 -2.80
C GLU A 52 20.42 -14.72 -2.84
N LEU A 53 21.03 -13.67 -2.27
CA LEU A 53 22.48 -13.51 -2.19
C LEU A 53 23.11 -14.19 -0.97
N GLY A 54 22.32 -14.81 -0.08
CA GLY A 54 22.82 -15.54 1.09
C GLY A 54 23.52 -14.66 2.15
N ILE A 55 23.22 -13.37 2.20
CA ILE A 55 23.92 -12.37 3.04
C ILE A 55 23.28 -12.11 4.41
N SER A 56 22.34 -12.95 4.83
CA SER A 56 21.57 -12.81 6.08
C SER A 56 22.42 -12.76 7.37
N GLY A 57 23.73 -13.03 7.30
CA GLY A 57 24.65 -13.09 8.43
C GLY A 57 25.58 -11.89 8.69
N LEU A 58 25.58 -10.81 7.88
CA LEU A 58 26.59 -9.73 8.01
C LEU A 58 26.25 -8.59 8.99
N ARG A 59 25.21 -8.71 9.82
CA ARG A 59 24.73 -7.60 10.66
C ARG A 59 25.28 -7.52 12.09
N SER A 60 26.23 -8.36 12.50
CA SER A 60 26.87 -8.22 13.82
C SER A 60 28.36 -7.95 13.69
N GLY A 61 28.71 -6.67 13.69
CA GLY A 61 30.08 -6.20 13.50
C GLY A 61 30.20 -4.68 13.66
N ARG A 62 29.61 -4.14 14.72
CA ARG A 62 30.05 -3.01 15.55
C ARG A 62 28.99 -2.65 16.57
#